data_AF-A0A442TIN9-F1
#
_entry.id   AF-A0A442TIN9-F1
#
_cell.length_a   1.000
_cell.length_b   1.000
_cell.length_c   1.000
_cell.angle_alpha   90.00
_cell.angle_beta   90.00
_cell.angle_gamma   90.00
#
_symmetry.space_group_name_H-M   'P 1'
#
loop_
_entity.id
_entity.type
_entity.pdbx_description
1 polymer ?
#
loop_
_entity_poly.entity_id
_entity_poly.type
_entity_poly.pdbx_seq_one_letter_code
_entity_poly.pdbx_strand_id
1 'polypeptide(L)' 'MTPAAYRAALLRLGLNQTTVAPILGIDARTSRRYAKQGPPPPLARLLAYIERYGIGLAKEMMDRESGKEE' A
#
# COMPACT_ATOMS: atom_id res chain seq x y z
N MET A 1 -8.19 8.00 6.71
CA MET A 1 -7.86 7.87 5.27
C MET A 1 -9.15 7.76 4.49
N THR A 2 -9.31 8.52 3.41
CA THR A 2 -10.53 8.48 2.57
C THR A 2 -10.52 7.24 1.67
N PRO A 3 -11.67 6.82 1.10
CA PRO A 3 -11.70 5.72 0.14
C PRO A 3 -10.80 5.97 -1.09
N ALA A 4 -10.75 7.23 -1.57
CA ALA A 4 -9.88 7.63 -2.67
C ALA A 4 -8.40 7.50 -2.29
N ALA A 5 -8.01 7.97 -1.10
CA ALA A 5 -6.65 7.84 -0.60
C ALA A 5 -6.24 6.36 -0.42
N TYR A 6 -7.15 5.50 0.04
CA TYR A 6 -6.90 4.07 0.14
C TYR A 6 -6.59 3.45 -1.23
N ARG A 7 -7.41 3.73 -2.25
CA ARG A 7 -7.15 3.24 -3.62
C ARG A 7 -5.81 3.74 -4.16
N ALA A 8 -5.50 5.01 -3.94
CA ALA A 8 -4.24 5.61 -4.38
C ALA A 8 -3.03 4.96 -3.70
N ALA A 9 -3.09 4.72 -2.39
CA ALA A 9 -2.02 4.05 -1.65
C ALA A 9 -1.79 2.62 -2.16
N LEU A 10 -2.86 1.86 -2.43
CA LEU A 10 -2.73 0.52 -3.02
C LEU A 10 -2.05 0.57 -4.38
N LEU A 11 -2.46 1.49 -5.26
CA LEU A 11 -1.86 1.64 -6.59
C LEU A 11 -0.37 1.99 -6.52
N ARG A 12 0.05 2.87 -5.61
CA ARG A 12 1.46 3.20 -5.40
C ARG A 12 2.28 2.02 -4.89
N LEU A 13 1.66 1.13 -4.13
CA LEU A 13 2.26 -0.12 -3.68
C LEU A 13 2.25 -1.21 -4.77
N GLY A 14 1.75 -0.93 -5.98
CA GLY A 14 1.58 -1.93 -7.03
C GLY A 14 0.51 -2.97 -6.72
N LEU A 15 -0.36 -2.69 -5.74
CA LEU A 15 -1.41 -3.58 -5.27
C LEU A 15 -2.78 -3.13 -5.75
N ASN A 16 -3.73 -4.06 -5.76
CA ASN A 16 -5.13 -3.79 -5.97
C ASN A 16 -5.96 -4.33 -4.80
N GLN A 17 -7.25 -4.02 -4.80
CA GLN A 17 -8.15 -4.35 -3.68
C GLN A 17 -8.24 -5.87 -3.43
N THR A 18 -8.09 -6.67 -4.47
CA THR A 18 -8.12 -8.14 -4.40
C THR A 18 -6.78 -8.72 -3.94
N THR A 19 -5.66 -8.20 -4.44
CA THR A 19 -4.32 -8.72 -4.10
C THR A 19 -3.85 -8.29 -2.72
N VAL A 20 -4.32 -7.15 -2.21
CA VAL A 20 -3.97 -6.69 -0.86
C VAL A 20 -4.72 -7.42 0.25
N ALA A 21 -5.86 -8.05 -0.06
CA ALA A 21 -6.69 -8.75 0.91
C ALA A 21 -5.93 -9.84 1.68
N PRO A 22 -5.25 -10.81 1.03
CA PRO A 22 -4.44 -11.81 1.73
C PRO A 22 -3.27 -11.21 2.51
N ILE A 23 -2.64 -10.15 2.01
CA ILE A 23 -1.51 -9.46 2.68
C ILE A 23 -1.96 -8.85 4.02
N LEU A 24 -3.18 -8.32 4.05
CA LEU A 24 -3.77 -7.72 5.24
C LEU A 24 -4.51 -8.71 6.14
N GLY A 25 -4.55 -10.01 5.77
CA GLY A 25 -5.31 -11.03 6.50
C GLY A 25 -6.82 -10.79 6.50
N ILE A 26 -7.36 -10.15 5.46
CA ILE A 26 -8.79 -9.85 5.33
C ILE A 26 -9.38 -10.48 4.08
N ASP A 27 -10.71 -10.62 4.07
CA ASP A 27 -11.44 -11.07 2.88
C ASP A 27 -11.47 -10.00 1.77
N ALA A 28 -11.52 -10.44 0.51
CA ALA A 28 -11.61 -9.56 -0.65
C ALA A 28 -12.87 -8.68 -0.65
N ARG A 29 -13.98 -9.14 -0.08
CA ARG A 29 -15.20 -8.34 0.12
C ARG A 29 -14.96 -7.20 1.11
N THR A 30 -14.22 -7.47 2.19
CA THR A 30 -13.84 -6.47 3.19
C THR A 30 -12.91 -5.42 2.58
N SER A 31 -11.90 -5.84 1.81
CA SER A 31 -11.03 -4.91 1.10
C SER A 31 -11.80 -4.03 0.09
N ARG A 32 -12.72 -4.61 -0.68
CA ARG A 32 -13.63 -3.85 -1.58
C ARG A 32 -14.54 -2.88 -0.82
N ARG A 33 -14.99 -3.25 0.39
CA ARG A 33 -15.76 -2.35 1.25
C ARG A 33 -14.93 -1.14 1.68
N TYR A 34 -13.66 -1.33 2.05
CA TYR A 34 -12.75 -0.23 2.37
C TYR A 34 -12.48 0.69 1.18
N ALA A 35 -12.45 0.15 -0.03
CA ALA A 35 -12.37 0.98 -1.23
C ALA A 35 -13.60 1.87 -1.48
N LYS A 36 -14.74 1.59 -0.82
CA LYS A 36 -15.97 2.40 -0.93
C LYS A 36 -16.19 3.31 0.28
N GLN A 37 -15.96 2.80 1.49
CA GLN A 37 -16.29 3.47 2.76
C GLN A 37 -15.07 4.01 3.50
N GLY A 38 -13.86 3.61 3.09
CA GLY A 38 -12.61 3.90 3.76
C GLY A 38 -12.21 2.75 4.70
N PRO A 39 -10.90 2.52 4.89
CA PRO A 39 -10.40 1.55 5.85
C PRO A 39 -10.53 2.07 7.29
N PRO A 40 -10.61 1.17 8.29
CA PRO A 40 -10.59 1.56 9.69
C PRO A 40 -9.27 2.27 10.07
N PRO A 41 -9.25 3.12 11.11
CA PRO A 41 -8.08 3.93 11.46
C PRO A 41 -6.77 3.18 11.69
N PRO A 42 -6.75 1.97 12.31
CA PRO A 42 -5.51 1.19 12.44
C PRO A 42 -4.95 0.76 11.08
N LEU A 43 -5.81 0.31 10.17
CA LEU A 43 -5.40 -0.13 8.84
C LEU A 43 -4.93 1.05 7.98
N ALA A 44 -5.60 2.20 8.09
CA ALA A 44 -5.16 3.44 7.47
C ALA A 44 -3.74 3.83 7.92
N ARG A 45 -3.44 3.70 9.22
CA ARG A 45 -2.08 3.95 9.75
C ARG A 45 -1.08 2.95 9.21
N LEU A 46 -1.40 1.67 9.22
CA LEU A 46 -0.52 0.62 8.68
C LEU A 46 -0.15 0.89 7.21
N LEU A 47 -1.13 1.22 6.37
CA LEU A 47 -0.88 1.54 4.96
C LEU A 47 -0.01 2.77 4.79
N ALA A 48 -0.21 3.81 5.60
CA ALA A 48 0.64 5.00 5.59
C ALA A 48 2.08 4.67 6.02
N TYR A 49 2.27 3.77 6.99
CA TYR A 49 3.59 3.27 7.37
C TYR A 49 4.24 2.47 6.23
N ILE A 50 3.51 1.54 5.60
CA ILE A 50 4.03 0.76 4.47
C ILE A 50 4.37 1.66 3.29
N GLU A 51 3.54 2.65 2.98
CA GLU A 51 3.81 3.62 1.92
C GLU A 51 5.07 4.44 2.23
N ARG A 52 5.23 4.91 3.48
CA ARG A 52 6.37 5.73 3.90
C ARG A 52 7.69 4.97 3.95
N TYR A 53 7.68 3.75 4.46
CA TYR A 53 8.90 2.98 4.72
C TYR A 53 9.16 1.88 3.69
N GLY A 54 8.12 1.26 3.13
CA GLY A 54 8.23 0.19 2.15
C GLY A 54 8.54 0.68 0.73
N ILE A 55 7.90 1.75 0.27
CA ILE A 55 8.25 2.37 -1.03
C ILE A 55 9.59 3.10 -0.93
N GLY A 56 9.88 3.72 0.22
CA GLY A 56 11.19 4.30 0.51
C GLY A 56 12.31 3.26 0.35
N LEU A 57 12.17 2.09 0.97
CA LEU A 57 13.15 1.00 0.86
C LEU A 57 13.31 0.47 -0.57
N ALA A 58 12.23 0.24 -1.30
CA ALA A 58 12.32 -0.25 -2.67
C ALA A 58 12.98 0.78 -3.61
N LYS A 59 12.64 2.06 -3.45
CA LYS A 59 13.26 3.16 -4.20
C LYS A 59 14.73 3.34 -3.83
N GLU A 60 15.07 3.30 -2.54
CA GLU A 60 16.43 3.43 -2.03
C GLU A 60 17.32 2.23 -2.44
N MET A 61 16.74 1.03 -2.54
CA MET A 61 17.42 -0.15 -3.07
C MET A 61 17.64 -0.05 -4.59
N MET A 62 16.63 0.39 -5.37
CA MET A 62 16.78 0.64 -6.81
C MET A 62 17.81 1.75 -7.10
N ASP A 63 17.75 2.87 -6.39
CA ASP A 63 18.70 3.98 -6.53
C ASP A 63 20.15 3.53 -6.16
N ARG A 64 20.31 2.61 -5.19
CA ARG A 64 21.61 2.00 -4.85
C ARG A 64 22.13 1.02 -5.90
N GLU A 65 21.25 0.28 -6.57
CA GLU A 65 21.66 -0.62 -7.66
C GLU A 65 22.02 0.15 -8.93
N SER A 66 21.34 1.26 -9.21
CA SER A 66 21.68 2.15 -10.33
C SER A 66 22.95 3.00 -10.09
N GLY A 67 23.43 3.13 -8.85
CA GLY A 67 24.67 3.83 -8.51
C GLY A 67 25.93 2.96 -8.47
N LYS A 68 25.87 1.72 -8.97
CA LYS A 68 27.03 0.79 -9.01
C LYS A 68 27.77 0.72 -10.35
N GLU A 69 27.42 1.56 -11.30
CA GLU A 69 28.23 1.81 -12.50
C GLU A 69 28.79 3.24 -12.43
N GLU A 70 29.92 3.41 -11.74
CA GLU A 70 30.96 4.42 -12.02
C GLU A 70 32.19 4.21 -11.11
#